data_AF-A0A382MNF6-F1
#
_entry.id   AF-A0A382MNF6-F1
#
_cell.length_a   1.000
_cell.length_b   1.000
_cell.length_c   1.000
_cell.angle_alpha   90.00
_cell.angle_beta   90.00
_cell.angle_gamma   90.00
#
_symmetry.space_group_name_H-M   'P 1'
#
loop_
_entity.id
_entity.type
_entity.pdbx_description
1 polymer ?
#
loop_
_entity_poly.entity_id
_entity_poly.type
_entity_poly.pdbx_seq_one_letter_code
_entity_poly.pdbx_strand_id
1 'polypeptide(L)'
;VIGAGAWGTALAKVVHLNGGDVYLWGRDPEALAALGQAGRNERYLPGVDLPADLPTEADLAKAVDGAGCVVLAIPSRAFREVTARLAKFDG
;
A
#
# COMPACT_ATOMS: atom_id res chain seq x y z
N VAL A 1 -0.21 -4.58 0.49
CA VAL A 1 -0.13 -3.77 1.74
C VAL A 1 -1.14 -2.64 1.68
N ILE A 2 -2.06 -2.57 2.64
CA ILE A 2 -3.16 -1.60 2.67
C ILE A 2 -2.79 -0.46 3.61
N GLY A 3 -2.46 0.71 3.05
CA GLY A 3 -2.16 1.93 3.78
C GLY A 3 -0.84 2.57 3.36
N ALA A 4 -0.89 3.64 2.55
CA ALA A 4 0.26 4.41 2.09
C ALA A 4 0.85 5.39 3.14
N GLY A 5 0.78 5.04 4.42
CA GLY A 5 1.46 5.76 5.51
C GLY A 5 2.92 5.30 5.68
N ALA A 6 3.59 5.79 6.72
CA ALA A 6 5.00 5.47 7.01
C ALA A 6 5.28 3.95 7.01
N TRP A 7 4.53 3.22 7.85
CA TRP A 7 4.68 1.78 8.04
C TRP A 7 4.30 0.97 6.80
N GLY A 8 3.17 1.25 6.16
CA GLY A 8 2.75 0.48 4.99
C GLY A 8 3.68 0.72 3.79
N THR A 9 4.18 1.94 3.61
CA THR A 9 5.20 2.25 2.59
C THR A 9 6.49 1.49 2.86
N ALA A 10 6.98 1.50 4.11
CA ALA A 10 8.20 0.78 4.48
C ALA A 10 8.05 -0.73 4.29
N LEU A 11 6.92 -1.33 4.69
CA LEU A 11 6.65 -2.75 4.52
C LEU A 11 6.53 -3.13 3.05
N ALA A 12 5.83 -2.35 2.23
CA ALA A 12 5.75 -2.60 0.79
C ALA A 12 7.13 -2.55 0.12
N LYS A 13 7.95 -1.56 0.47
CA LYS A 13 9.36 -1.50 0.02
C LYS A 13 10.13 -2.76 0.41
N VAL A 14 10.05 -3.20 1.67
CA VAL A 14 10.78 -4.38 2.13
C VAL A 14 10.33 -5.63 1.38
N VAL A 15 9.02 -5.84 1.20
CA VAL A 15 8.50 -7.00 0.46
C VAL A 15 8.99 -6.99 -0.99
N HIS A 16 8.87 -5.85 -1.67
CA HIS A 16 9.31 -5.68 -3.07
C HIS A 16 10.81 -5.94 -3.24
N LEU A 17 11.65 -5.37 -2.36
CA LEU A 17 13.10 -5.56 -2.42
C LEU A 17 13.53 -7.01 -2.12
N ASN A 18 12.69 -7.81 -1.48
CA ASN A 18 12.93 -9.24 -1.26
C ASN A 18 12.31 -10.11 -2.39
N GLY A 19 11.87 -9.51 -3.49
CA GLY A 19 11.32 -10.21 -4.66
C GLY A 19 9.87 -10.68 -4.49
N GLY A 20 9.17 -10.20 -3.46
CA GLY A 20 7.75 -10.50 -3.27
C GLY A 20 6.87 -9.61 -4.14
N ASP A 21 5.80 -10.20 -4.68
CA ASP A 21 4.75 -9.45 -5.38
C ASP A 21 3.89 -8.67 -4.36
N VAL A 22 3.80 -7.35 -4.54
CA VAL A 22 3.13 -6.47 -3.58
C VAL A 22 2.56 -5.23 -4.25
N TYR A 23 1.28 -4.97 -3.99
CA TYR A 23 0.69 -3.65 -4.20
C TYR A 23 0.74 -2.82 -2.93
N LEU A 24 1.17 -1.56 -3.02
CA LEU A 24 0.90 -0.54 -2.01
C LEU A 24 -0.41 0.17 -2.34
N TRP A 25 -1.42 -0.02 -1.47
CA TRP A 25 -2.70 0.65 -1.60
C TRP A 25 -2.77 1.95 -0.78
N GLY A 26 -3.32 2.99 -1.41
CA GLY A 26 -3.62 4.28 -0.79
C GLY A 26 -5.01 4.77 -1.17
N ARG A 27 -5.72 5.40 -0.23
CA ARG A 27 -7.08 5.91 -0.44
C ARG A 27 -7.15 7.16 -1.35
N ASP A 28 -6.01 7.82 -1.54
CA ASP A 28 -5.88 9.08 -2.27
C ASP A 28 -5.06 8.77 -3.53
N PRO A 29 -5.73 8.64 -4.70
CA PRO A 29 -5.05 8.27 -5.94
C PRO A 29 -3.99 9.29 -6.38
N GLU A 30 -4.23 10.58 -6.13
CA GLU A 30 -3.29 11.64 -6.50
C GLU A 30 -2.03 11.56 -5.64
N ALA A 31 -2.18 11.40 -4.33
CA ALA A 31 -1.05 11.23 -3.43
C ALA A 31 -0.26 9.93 -3.73
N LEU A 32 -0.96 8.85 -4.11
CA LEU A 32 -0.34 7.59 -4.46
C LEU A 32 0.43 7.66 -5.78
N ALA A 33 -0.14 8.31 -6.79
CA ALA A 33 0.53 8.57 -8.07
C ALA A 33 1.77 9.46 -7.89
N ALA A 34 1.67 10.51 -7.08
CA ALA A 34 2.79 11.39 -6.76
C ALA A 34 3.92 10.64 -6.04
N LEU A 35 3.59 9.74 -5.11
CA LEU A 35 4.55 8.87 -4.44
C LEU A 35 5.29 7.97 -5.44
N GLY A 36 4.56 7.35 -6.36
CA GLY A 36 5.15 6.50 -7.41
C GLY A 36 6.07 7.27 -8.34
N GLN A 37 5.66 8.47 -8.79
CA GLN A 37 6.45 9.32 -9.67
C GLN A 37 7.71 9.89 -8.98
N ALA A 38 7.58 10.31 -7.71
CA ALA A 38 8.68 10.86 -6.95
C ALA A 38 9.68 9.78 -6.48
N GLY A 39 9.26 8.51 -6.47
CA GLY A 39 10.03 7.42 -5.87
C GLY A 39 10.26 7.62 -4.37
N ARG A 40 9.42 8.43 -3.70
CA ARG A 40 9.54 8.79 -2.27
C ARG A 40 8.19 9.14 -1.68
N ASN A 41 8.01 8.87 -0.40
CA ASN A 41 6.86 9.30 0.38
C ASN A 41 7.26 10.39 1.37
N GLU A 42 7.65 11.58 0.89
CA GLU A 42 8.17 12.65 1.76
C GLU A 42 7.18 13.09 2.85
N ARG A 43 5.87 12.90 2.63
CA ARG A 43 4.85 13.23 3.61
C ARG A 43 4.84 12.30 4.82
N TYR A 44 5.07 11.00 4.62
CA TYR A 44 4.90 10.00 5.68
C TYR A 44 6.17 9.22 6.02
N LEU A 45 7.16 9.19 5.13
CA LEU A 45 8.44 8.50 5.30
C LEU A 45 9.57 9.33 4.64
N PRO A 46 9.91 10.50 5.21
CA PRO A 46 10.86 11.43 4.62
C PRO A 46 12.27 10.85 4.52
N GLY A 47 12.98 11.21 3.44
CA GLY A 47 14.37 10.79 3.20
C GLY A 47 14.56 9.31 2.83
N VAL A 48 13.49 8.56 2.56
CA VAL A 48 13.57 7.15 2.15
C VAL A 48 13.25 7.00 0.66
N ASP A 49 14.21 6.50 -0.10
CA ASP A 49 14.00 6.11 -1.50
C ASP A 49 13.14 4.85 -1.60
N LEU A 50 12.19 4.88 -2.54
CA LEU A 50 11.36 3.75 -2.93
C LEU A 50 11.83 3.22 -4.29
N PRO A 51 11.69 1.91 -4.55
CA PRO A 51 11.89 1.36 -5.90
C PRO A 51 10.99 2.09 -6.90
N ALA A 52 11.55 2.51 -8.04
CA ALA A 52 10.80 3.21 -9.08
C ALA A 52 9.69 2.36 -9.71
N ASP A 53 9.82 1.04 -9.58
CA ASP A 53 8.89 0.01 -10.06
C ASP A 53 8.00 -0.55 -8.94
N LEU A 54 7.98 0.07 -7.75
CA LEU A 54 7.10 -0.37 -6.65
C LEU A 54 5.62 -0.26 -7.09
N PRO A 55 4.87 -1.37 -7.18
CA PRO A 55 3.50 -1.33 -7.65
C PRO A 55 2.59 -0.58 -6.67
N THR A 56 1.80 0.36 -7.18
CA THR A 56 0.77 1.07 -6.42
C THR A 56 -0.59 0.89 -7.07
N GLU A 57 -1.64 0.77 -6.27
CA GLU A 57 -3.02 0.58 -6.75
C GLU A 57 -3.98 1.33 -5.82
N ALA A 58 -4.86 2.16 -6.38
CA ALA A 58 -5.81 2.97 -5.62
C ALA A 58 -7.17 2.27 -5.44
N ASP A 59 -7.49 1.30 -6.30
CA ASP A 59 -8.66 0.45 -6.17
C ASP A 59 -8.37 -0.70 -5.19
N LEU A 60 -9.04 -0.67 -4.05
CA LEU A 60 -8.84 -1.68 -3.00
C LEU A 60 -9.18 -3.09 -3.50
N ALA A 61 -10.19 -3.26 -4.35
CA ALA A 61 -10.59 -4.57 -4.85
C ALA A 61 -9.52 -5.14 -5.78
N LYS A 62 -8.92 -4.31 -6.64
CA LYS A 62 -7.80 -4.73 -7.50
C LYS A 62 -6.53 -5.02 -6.70
N ALA A 63 -6.24 -4.22 -5.68
CA ALA A 63 -5.03 -4.37 -4.86
C ALA A 63 -4.99 -5.68 -4.07
N VAL A 64 -6.13 -6.34 -3.86
CA VAL A 64 -6.24 -7.62 -3.13
C VAL A 64 -6.64 -8.79 -4.03
N ASP A 65 -6.87 -8.55 -5.31
CA ASP A 65 -7.26 -9.60 -6.26
C ASP A 65 -6.11 -10.60 -6.44
N GLY A 66 -6.36 -11.87 -6.14
CA GLY A 66 -5.35 -12.94 -6.17
C GLY A 66 -4.25 -12.85 -5.10
N ALA A 67 -4.35 -11.92 -4.15
CA ALA A 67 -3.34 -11.76 -3.11
C ALA A 67 -3.47 -12.83 -2.02
N GLY A 68 -2.46 -13.67 -1.81
CA GLY A 68 -2.46 -14.70 -0.74
C GLY A 68 -2.38 -14.16 0.70
N CYS A 69 -2.18 -12.85 0.86
CA CYS A 69 -2.01 -12.20 2.17
C CYS A 69 -2.26 -10.69 2.07
N VAL A 70 -2.94 -10.14 3.09
CA VAL A 70 -3.19 -8.70 3.23
C VAL A 70 -2.60 -8.18 4.53
N VAL A 71 -1.67 -7.23 4.42
CA VAL A 71 -1.14 -6.46 5.55
C VAL A 71 -1.92 -5.16 5.69
N LEU A 72 -2.65 -4.98 6.80
CA LEU A 72 -3.38 -3.75 7.13
C LEU A 72 -2.50 -2.79 7.93
N ALA A 73 -2.02 -1.72 7.29
CA ALA A 73 -1.18 -0.68 7.87
C ALA A 73 -1.90 0.69 7.87
N ILE A 74 -3.12 0.71 8.42
CA ILE A 74 -4.02 1.86 8.47
C ILE A 74 -4.27 2.34 9.91
N PRO A 75 -4.64 3.62 10.12
CA PRO A 75 -5.06 4.09 11.44
C PRO A 75 -6.26 3.31 11.97
N SER A 76 -6.30 3.02 13.28
CA SER A 76 -7.36 2.20 13.90
C SER A 76 -8.78 2.70 13.62
N ARG A 77 -8.97 4.03 13.52
CA ARG A 77 -10.27 4.64 13.16
C ARG A 77 -10.80 4.24 11.78
N ALA A 78 -9.91 3.93 10.84
CA ALA A 78 -10.26 3.52 9.47
C ALA A 78 -10.39 1.99 9.35
N PHE A 79 -9.98 1.23 10.37
CA PHE A 79 -9.89 -0.23 10.30
C PHE A 79 -11.22 -0.88 9.94
N ARG A 80 -12.30 -0.52 10.65
CA ARG A 80 -13.64 -1.06 10.40
C ARG A 80 -14.14 -0.78 9.00
N GLU A 81 -13.97 0.46 8.52
CA GLU A 81 -14.42 0.88 7.19
C GLU A 81 -13.68 0.11 6.09
N VAL A 82 -12.35 0.01 6.20
CA VAL A 82 -11.52 -0.64 5.18
C VAL A 82 -11.76 -2.16 5.19
N THR A 83 -11.81 -2.80 6.36
CA THR A 83 -12.04 -4.25 6.45
C THR A 83 -13.44 -4.65 5.98
N ALA A 84 -14.46 -3.81 6.17
CA ALA A 84 -15.79 -4.06 5.60
C ALA A 84 -15.77 -4.13 4.05
N ARG A 85 -14.86 -3.39 3.40
CA ARG A 85 -14.66 -3.44 1.94
C ARG A 85 -13.87 -4.65 1.48
N LEU A 86 -13.25 -5.38 2.40
CA LEU A 86 -12.52 -6.64 2.17
C LEU A 86 -13.39 -7.87 2.46
N ALA A 87 -14.72 -7.73 2.54
CA ALA A 87 -15.62 -8.83 2.89
C ALA A 87 -15.57 -10.06 1.94
N LYS A 88 -14.98 -9.89 0.75
CA LYS A 88 -14.79 -10.96 -0.24
C LYS A 88 -13.36 -11.51 -0.31
N PHE A 89 -12.46 -10.99 0.53
CA PHE A 89 -11.10 -11.51 0.61
C PHE A 89 -11.12 -12.90 1.25
N ASP A 90 -10.63 -13.90 0.53
CA ASP A 90 -10.75 -15.31 0.88
C ASP A 90 -9.44 -15.97 1.34
N GLY A 91 -8.32 -15.23 1.28
CA GLY A 91 -7.01 -15.70 1.78
C GLY A 91 -6.12 -16.16 0.65
#